data_AF-Q0SRK4-F1
#
_entry.id   AF-Q0SRK4-F1
#
_cell.length_a   1.000
_cell.length_b   1.000
_cell.length_c   1.000
_cell.angle_alpha   90.00
_cell.angle_beta   90.00
_cell.angle_gamma   90.00
#
_symmetry.space_group_name_H-M   'P 1'
#
loop_
_entity.id
_entity.type
_entity.pdbx_description
1 polymer ?
#
loop_
_entity_poly.entity_id
_entity_poly.type
_entity_poly.pdbx_seq_one_letter_code
_entity_poly.pdbx_strand_id
1 'polypeptide(L)'
;MIKFKKKLLSSILIALSVSLFAPIKATVQAAEISQPNIVGKYAVTLDYETGEIIYAKGIDEKAYPASTTKVMTSLLFAEHASKNDSFPYTADAKVQQPYTLNDSFGPIPVGEGMNANDLMKALLMFSANDAAAVIADGVAGSTEKFSVMMNDEVKKLGLKNTHFVTPNGLHNDDHYSTAYDLAVILQNAYKNPWVRETMALKDSDITVNGKKVLLENRNKELGINGNIGGKTGFTTPAGRCLVSVYERNGRKIIGTVLNSQYDAKDEIVFNDMNKIIDYSYSVDKVPYIKAGTTIDTIPVEYKLFRWFGPTKKIDVPFVATENIDYYKNYVNEKETSKSINLNDMNAWQLASNPESAAVTVTQRAYVKDYPVKADIGTFTLIKANFLSYLGIIVLVAIAIVLILLIIRAINLRKRKKRRRNIF
;
A
#
# COMPACT_ATOMS: atom_id res chain seq x y z
N MET A 1 14.99 -10.57 76.09
CA MET A 1 15.53 -10.80 74.73
C MET A 1 14.59 -11.56 73.78
N ILE A 2 13.87 -12.60 74.22
CA ILE A 2 13.03 -13.46 73.34
C ILE A 2 11.77 -12.74 72.78
N LYS A 3 11.12 -11.87 73.58
CA LYS A 3 9.93 -11.11 73.12
C LYS A 3 10.25 -10.06 72.03
N PHE A 4 11.47 -9.53 72.01
CA PHE A 4 11.91 -8.54 71.01
C PHE A 4 12.18 -9.20 69.65
N LYS A 5 12.78 -10.39 69.65
CA LYS A 5 13.02 -11.19 68.43
C LYS A 5 11.72 -11.66 67.76
N LYS A 6 10.67 -12.02 68.54
CA LYS A 6 9.36 -12.38 67.98
C LYS A 6 8.62 -11.21 67.32
N LYS A 7 8.71 -10.01 67.92
CA LYS A 7 8.14 -8.79 67.31
C LYS A 7 8.86 -8.42 66.02
N LEU A 8 10.20 -8.52 66.00
CA LEU A 8 11.01 -8.25 64.81
C LEU A 8 10.71 -9.23 63.67
N LEU A 9 10.60 -10.53 63.95
CA LEU A 9 10.23 -11.54 62.96
C LEU A 9 8.81 -11.32 62.39
N SER A 10 7.85 -10.97 63.25
CA SER A 10 6.47 -10.69 62.83
C SER A 10 6.39 -9.44 61.94
N SER A 11 7.16 -8.39 62.24
CA SER A 11 7.23 -7.20 61.39
C SER A 11 7.92 -7.45 60.06
N ILE A 12 8.93 -8.33 60.02
CA ILE A 12 9.58 -8.73 58.76
C ILE A 12 8.64 -9.59 57.90
N LEU A 13 7.87 -10.51 58.49
CA LEU A 13 6.89 -11.33 57.79
C LEU A 13 5.71 -10.52 57.24
N ILE A 14 5.27 -9.47 57.94
CA ILE A 14 4.22 -8.55 57.46
C ILE A 14 4.79 -7.63 56.36
N ALA A 15 6.03 -7.16 56.48
CA ALA A 15 6.68 -6.39 55.42
C ALA A 15 6.89 -7.23 54.14
N LEU A 16 7.27 -8.52 54.29
CA LEU A 16 7.42 -9.44 53.16
C LEU A 16 6.09 -9.81 52.51
N SER A 17 5.00 -9.96 53.28
CA SER A 17 3.68 -10.29 52.74
C SER A 17 3.03 -9.11 52.01
N VAL A 18 3.29 -7.87 52.42
CA VAL A 18 2.82 -6.68 51.68
C VAL A 18 3.58 -6.48 50.37
N SER A 19 4.87 -6.87 50.30
CA SER A 19 5.65 -6.79 49.05
C SER A 19 5.31 -7.86 48.00
N LEU A 20 4.74 -9.01 48.41
CA LEU A 20 4.41 -10.13 47.50
C LEU A 20 3.03 -9.99 46.82
N PHE A 21 2.20 -9.04 47.25
CA PHE A 21 0.85 -8.82 46.70
C PHE A 21 0.67 -7.45 46.05
N ALA A 22 1.71 -6.63 45.90
CA ALA A 22 1.62 -5.42 45.10
C ALA A 22 1.69 -5.81 43.61
N PRO A 23 0.61 -5.66 42.82
CA PRO A 23 0.71 -5.83 41.39
C PRO A 23 1.60 -4.70 40.87
N ILE A 24 2.85 -5.03 40.52
CA ILE A 24 3.70 -4.14 39.73
C ILE A 24 3.07 -4.08 38.34
N LYS A 25 2.04 -3.25 38.19
CA LYS A 25 1.63 -2.73 36.88
C LYS A 25 2.67 -1.67 36.50
N ALA A 26 3.84 -2.14 36.05
CA ALA A 26 4.70 -1.31 35.24
C ALA A 26 3.98 -1.12 33.90
N THR A 27 3.12 -0.11 33.82
CA THR A 27 2.77 0.47 32.53
C THR A 27 4.04 1.08 31.96
N VAL A 28 4.76 0.30 31.16
CA VAL A 28 5.71 0.84 30.21
C VAL A 28 4.86 1.64 29.22
N GLN A 29 4.70 2.93 29.50
CA GLN A 29 4.18 3.86 28.52
C GLN A 29 5.26 3.92 27.44
N ALA A 30 5.11 3.13 26.37
CA ALA A 30 5.91 3.32 25.18
C ALA A 30 5.77 4.80 24.81
N ALA A 31 6.89 5.52 24.76
CA ALA A 31 6.86 6.91 24.33
C ALA A 31 6.26 6.92 22.92
N GLU A 32 5.12 7.57 22.72
CA GLU A 32 4.57 7.75 21.39
C GLU A 32 5.63 8.47 20.55
N ILE A 33 6.12 7.81 19.50
CA ILE A 33 7.04 8.45 18.55
C ILE A 33 6.23 9.53 17.84
N SER A 34 6.40 10.78 18.28
CA SER A 34 5.74 11.92 17.65
C SER A 34 6.29 12.09 16.24
N GLN A 35 5.41 12.34 15.28
CA GLN A 35 5.82 12.65 13.91
C GLN A 35 6.84 13.80 13.87
N PRO A 36 7.96 13.66 13.15
CA PRO A 36 8.97 14.70 13.09
C PRO A 36 8.44 15.96 12.40
N ASN A 37 8.86 17.11 12.93
CA ASN A 37 8.69 18.40 12.28
C ASN A 37 9.78 18.61 11.22
N ILE A 38 9.33 18.92 10.01
CA ILE A 38 10.16 19.23 8.84
C ILE A 38 9.85 20.63 8.30
N VAL A 39 10.80 21.23 7.59
CA VAL A 39 10.66 22.54 6.96
C VAL A 39 9.77 22.48 5.72
N GLY A 40 9.91 21.42 4.90
CA GLY A 40 9.06 21.16 3.74
C GLY A 40 7.58 21.19 4.08
N LYS A 41 6.77 21.86 3.26
CA LYS A 41 5.33 22.02 3.52
C LYS A 41 4.57 20.70 3.38
N TYR A 42 4.97 19.88 2.41
CA TYR A 42 4.28 18.64 2.06
C TYR A 42 5.27 17.48 2.03
N ALA A 43 4.92 16.36 2.65
CA ALA A 43 5.77 15.18 2.66
C ALA A 43 4.99 13.90 2.92
N VAL A 44 5.48 12.80 2.34
CA VAL A 44 4.94 11.46 2.54
C VAL A 44 6.08 10.46 2.56
N THR A 45 5.91 9.35 3.28
CA THR A 45 6.70 8.15 3.03
C THR A 45 5.79 6.95 2.80
N LEU A 46 6.12 6.14 1.80
CA LEU A 46 5.42 4.92 1.45
C LEU A 46 6.32 3.71 1.67
N ASP A 47 5.76 2.63 2.17
CA ASP A 47 6.39 1.33 2.03
C ASP A 47 6.41 0.94 0.54
N TYR A 48 7.60 0.64 0.00
CA TYR A 48 7.76 0.43 -1.44
C TYR A 48 7.02 -0.79 -1.96
N GLU A 49 6.99 -1.89 -1.19
CA GLU A 49 6.39 -3.14 -1.65
C GLU A 49 4.86 -3.09 -1.56
N THR A 50 4.34 -2.47 -0.50
CA THR A 50 2.90 -2.52 -0.19
C THR A 50 2.14 -1.25 -0.56
N GLY A 51 2.83 -0.12 -0.75
CA GLY A 51 2.20 1.19 -0.98
C GLY A 51 1.55 1.80 0.26
N GLU A 52 1.75 1.21 1.45
CA GLU A 52 1.19 1.72 2.70
C GLU A 52 1.82 3.06 3.09
N ILE A 53 0.98 4.02 3.49
CA ILE A 53 1.44 5.34 3.95
C ILE A 53 1.93 5.23 5.40
N ILE A 54 3.18 5.58 5.64
CA ILE A 54 3.83 5.51 6.96
C ILE A 54 3.84 6.89 7.64
N TYR A 55 4.29 7.92 6.91
CA TYR A 55 4.32 9.33 7.32
C TYR A 55 3.48 10.15 6.35
N ALA A 56 2.74 11.13 6.87
CA ALA A 56 1.88 11.99 6.07
C ALA A 56 1.88 13.43 6.61
N LYS A 57 2.17 14.40 5.73
CA LYS A 57 2.03 15.84 5.96
C LYS A 57 1.53 16.51 4.68
N GLY A 58 0.26 16.90 4.63
CA GLY A 58 -0.34 17.58 3.48
C GLY A 58 -0.17 16.83 2.15
N ILE A 59 -0.35 15.50 2.17
CA ILE A 59 0.15 14.63 1.08
C ILE A 59 -0.54 14.83 -0.27
N ASP A 60 -1.74 15.40 -0.27
CA ASP A 60 -2.57 15.67 -1.47
C ASP A 60 -2.59 17.16 -1.85
N GLU A 61 -1.86 18.00 -1.11
CA GLU A 61 -1.77 19.42 -1.43
C GLU A 61 -0.95 19.62 -2.70
N LYS A 62 -1.48 20.46 -3.60
CA LYS A 62 -0.82 20.75 -4.87
C LYS A 62 0.44 21.56 -4.64
N ALA A 63 1.52 21.14 -5.30
CA ALA A 63 2.80 21.83 -5.32
C ALA A 63 3.43 21.74 -6.71
N TYR A 64 4.31 22.69 -7.02
CA TYR A 64 5.11 22.61 -8.24
C TYR A 64 6.19 21.52 -8.06
N PRO A 65 6.25 20.50 -8.94
CA PRO A 65 7.19 19.39 -8.80
C PRO A 65 8.64 19.78 -9.12
N ALA A 66 8.86 20.84 -9.91
CA ALA A 66 10.17 21.13 -10.48
C ALA A 66 10.76 19.88 -11.17
N SER A 67 12.08 19.69 -11.13
CA SER A 67 12.72 18.53 -11.78
C SER A 67 12.33 17.15 -11.24
N THR A 68 11.51 17.01 -10.18
CA THR A 68 10.96 15.68 -9.82
C THR A 68 9.99 15.17 -10.89
N THR A 69 9.46 16.05 -11.75
CA THR A 69 8.74 15.70 -12.99
C THR A 69 9.50 14.71 -13.85
N LYS A 70 10.83 14.78 -13.88
CA LYS A 70 11.68 13.90 -14.70
C LYS A 70 11.59 12.42 -14.29
N VAL A 71 11.02 12.11 -13.12
CA VAL A 71 10.69 10.72 -12.76
C VAL A 71 9.61 10.16 -13.71
N MET A 72 8.55 10.92 -13.99
CA MET A 72 7.54 10.54 -14.99
C MET A 72 8.16 10.42 -16.39
N THR A 73 9.01 11.37 -16.77
CA THR A 73 9.72 11.33 -18.06
C THR A 73 10.59 10.08 -18.17
N SER A 74 11.28 9.67 -17.09
CA SER A 74 12.09 8.45 -17.08
C SER A 74 11.27 7.17 -17.18
N LEU A 75 10.09 7.13 -16.55
CA LEU A 75 9.16 6.00 -16.65
C LEU A 75 8.73 5.82 -18.10
N LEU A 76 8.17 6.86 -18.71
CA LEU A 76 7.68 6.79 -20.09
C LEU A 76 8.81 6.53 -21.08
N PHE A 77 10.00 7.11 -20.86
CA PHE A 77 11.14 6.84 -21.71
C PHE A 77 11.55 5.37 -21.67
N ALA A 78 11.61 4.77 -20.48
CA ALA A 78 11.98 3.37 -20.32
C ALA A 78 10.90 2.38 -20.80
N GLU A 79 9.66 2.83 -21.00
CA GLU A 79 8.58 2.04 -21.63
C GLU A 79 8.62 2.07 -23.17
N HIS A 80 9.20 3.11 -23.77
CA HIS A 80 9.14 3.36 -25.22
C HIS A 80 10.50 3.35 -25.91
N ALA A 81 11.60 3.17 -25.17
CA ALA A 81 12.95 3.15 -25.72
C ALA A 81 13.82 2.05 -25.09
N SER A 82 14.85 1.66 -25.82
CA SER A 82 15.91 0.76 -25.39
C SER A 82 17.23 1.53 -25.18
N LYS A 83 18.11 1.03 -24.31
CA LYS A 83 19.42 1.65 -23.99
C LYS A 83 20.29 1.96 -25.22
N ASN A 84 20.11 1.21 -26.32
CA ASN A 84 20.91 1.32 -27.53
C ASN A 84 20.30 2.25 -28.59
N ASP A 85 19.10 2.77 -28.35
CA ASP A 85 18.45 3.68 -29.30
C ASP A 85 19.24 5.00 -29.42
N SER A 86 19.04 5.69 -30.53
CA SER A 86 19.65 6.99 -30.82
C SER A 86 18.55 7.99 -31.16
N PHE A 87 18.58 9.13 -30.48
CA PHE A 87 17.60 10.20 -30.64
C PHE A 87 18.28 11.47 -31.15
N PRO A 88 17.73 12.13 -32.19
CA PRO A 88 18.33 13.36 -32.69
C PRO A 88 18.14 14.50 -31.68
N TYR A 89 19.20 15.27 -31.42
CA TYR A 89 19.10 16.51 -30.67
C TYR A 89 18.24 17.51 -31.44
N THR A 90 17.17 18.02 -30.84
CA THR A 90 16.12 18.78 -31.55
C THR A 90 16.30 20.29 -31.44
N ALA A 91 15.58 21.04 -32.28
CA ALA A 91 15.48 22.49 -32.13
C ALA A 91 14.81 22.88 -30.80
N ASP A 92 13.81 22.10 -30.37
CA ASP A 92 13.10 22.31 -29.09
C ASP A 92 14.02 22.06 -27.89
N ALA A 93 14.90 21.06 -27.96
CA ALA A 93 15.94 20.83 -26.97
C ALA A 93 16.94 21.99 -26.89
N LYS A 94 17.33 22.55 -28.04
CA LYS A 94 18.30 23.65 -28.13
C LYS A 94 17.85 24.94 -27.44
N VAL A 95 16.54 25.20 -27.37
CA VAL A 95 15.99 26.39 -26.73
C VAL A 95 15.69 26.20 -25.23
N GLN A 96 15.89 24.99 -24.69
CA GLN A 96 15.70 24.74 -23.26
C GLN A 96 16.76 25.48 -22.44
N GLN A 97 16.33 26.05 -21.31
CA GLN A 97 17.18 26.74 -20.34
C GLN A 97 16.52 26.68 -18.95
N PRO A 98 17.28 26.74 -17.84
CA PRO A 98 18.72 26.57 -17.69
C PRO A 98 19.12 25.08 -17.59
N TYR A 99 20.34 24.76 -17.14
CA TYR A 99 20.83 23.40 -16.86
C TYR A 99 20.68 22.42 -18.03
N THR A 100 21.31 22.76 -19.15
CA THR A 100 21.35 21.94 -20.36
C THR A 100 22.73 21.33 -20.58
N LEU A 101 22.79 20.21 -21.30
CA LEU A 101 24.04 19.66 -21.79
C LEU A 101 24.71 20.65 -22.75
N ASN A 102 23.91 21.29 -23.63
CA ASN A 102 24.40 22.29 -24.58
C ASN A 102 25.18 23.44 -23.91
N ASP A 103 24.69 23.95 -22.79
CA ASP A 103 25.35 25.08 -22.12
C ASP A 103 26.46 24.64 -21.17
N SER A 104 26.31 23.46 -20.55
CA SER A 104 27.25 22.98 -19.53
C SER A 104 28.49 22.31 -20.13
N PHE A 105 28.35 21.67 -21.30
CA PHE A 105 29.39 20.84 -21.90
C PHE A 105 29.76 21.24 -23.34
N GLY A 106 29.06 22.23 -23.88
CA GLY A 106 29.35 22.86 -25.17
C GLY A 106 28.27 22.61 -26.22
N PRO A 107 28.27 23.40 -27.31
CA PRO A 107 27.17 23.41 -28.26
C PRO A 107 26.91 22.05 -28.90
N ILE A 108 25.64 21.66 -28.97
CA ILE A 108 25.17 20.43 -29.62
C ILE A 108 24.43 20.81 -30.91
N PRO A 109 24.88 20.34 -32.09
CA PRO A 109 24.17 20.57 -33.35
C PRO A 109 22.79 19.94 -33.35
N VAL A 110 21.81 20.61 -33.97
CA VAL A 110 20.50 19.99 -34.23
C VAL A 110 20.69 18.83 -35.21
N GLY A 111 20.10 17.69 -34.90
CA GLY A 111 20.26 16.44 -35.64
C GLY A 111 21.38 15.53 -35.13
N GLU A 112 22.21 16.00 -34.18
CA GLU A 112 23.25 15.17 -33.55
C GLU A 112 22.61 13.97 -32.84
N GLY A 113 23.14 12.76 -33.08
CA GLY A 113 22.61 11.54 -32.49
C GLY A 113 23.00 11.39 -31.02
N MET A 114 22.01 11.32 -30.14
CA MET A 114 22.17 11.16 -28.69
C MET A 114 21.78 9.74 -28.29
N ASN A 115 22.71 8.98 -27.69
CA ASN A 115 22.42 7.65 -27.19
C ASN A 115 21.40 7.70 -26.04
N ALA A 116 20.41 6.80 -26.07
CA ALA A 116 19.33 6.74 -25.10
C ALA A 116 19.82 6.54 -23.65
N ASN A 117 20.81 5.68 -23.42
CA ASN A 117 21.38 5.46 -22.09
C ASN A 117 22.04 6.73 -21.54
N ASP A 118 22.74 7.49 -22.39
CA ASP A 118 23.33 8.77 -22.03
C ASP A 118 22.25 9.84 -21.76
N LEU A 119 21.14 9.85 -22.53
CA LEU A 119 19.98 10.70 -22.25
C LEU A 119 19.33 10.37 -20.90
N MET A 120 19.16 9.09 -20.56
CA MET A 120 18.60 8.68 -19.26
C MET A 120 19.50 9.13 -18.10
N LYS A 121 20.82 8.97 -18.22
CA LYS A 121 21.80 9.48 -17.25
C LYS A 121 21.74 11.00 -17.13
N ALA A 122 21.72 11.72 -18.25
CA ALA A 122 21.58 13.18 -18.27
C ALA A 122 20.28 13.64 -17.59
N LEU A 123 19.17 12.95 -17.83
CA LEU A 123 17.86 13.22 -17.25
C LEU A 123 17.84 13.02 -15.72
N LEU A 124 18.37 11.90 -15.23
CA LEU A 124 18.23 11.51 -13.82
C LEU A 124 19.38 12.01 -12.94
N MET A 125 20.63 11.95 -13.41
CA MET A 125 21.81 12.33 -12.62
C MET A 125 22.05 13.85 -12.70
N PHE A 126 22.18 14.37 -13.92
CA PHE A 126 22.48 15.79 -14.15
C PHE A 126 21.24 16.68 -14.19
N SER A 127 20.05 16.08 -14.30
CA SER A 127 18.78 16.80 -14.39
C SER A 127 18.64 17.70 -15.63
N ALA A 128 19.24 17.31 -16.74
CA ALA A 128 19.33 18.10 -17.97
C ALA A 128 17.94 18.41 -18.56
N ASN A 129 17.67 19.68 -18.84
CA ASN A 129 16.37 20.12 -19.37
C ASN A 129 16.22 19.85 -20.87
N ASP A 130 17.31 19.98 -21.62
CA ASP A 130 17.39 19.65 -23.05
C ASP A 130 17.27 18.14 -23.28
N ALA A 131 17.89 17.28 -22.44
CA ALA A 131 17.72 15.83 -22.55
C ALA A 131 16.24 15.41 -22.39
N ALA A 132 15.49 16.05 -21.49
CA ALA A 132 14.07 15.79 -21.33
C ALA A 132 13.26 16.19 -22.58
N ALA A 133 13.65 17.26 -23.27
CA ALA A 133 13.02 17.65 -24.54
C ALA A 133 13.37 16.68 -25.67
N VAL A 134 14.65 16.26 -25.80
CA VAL A 134 15.05 15.22 -26.77
C VAL A 134 14.26 13.93 -26.56
N ILE A 135 14.13 13.48 -25.31
CA ILE A 135 13.32 12.31 -24.96
C ILE A 135 11.86 12.50 -25.38
N ALA A 136 11.27 13.65 -25.07
CA ALA A 136 9.87 13.93 -25.37
C ALA A 136 9.60 13.96 -26.89
N ASP A 137 10.46 14.63 -27.65
CA ASP A 137 10.36 14.72 -29.10
C ASP A 137 10.60 13.35 -29.75
N GLY A 138 11.57 12.60 -29.23
CA GLY A 138 11.89 11.26 -29.70
C GLY A 138 10.79 10.23 -29.48
N VAL A 139 10.13 10.27 -28.32
CA VAL A 139 9.09 9.31 -27.93
C VAL A 139 7.72 9.68 -28.48
N ALA A 140 7.35 10.97 -28.43
CA ALA A 140 5.99 11.42 -28.74
C ALA A 140 5.90 12.34 -29.98
N GLY A 141 7.03 12.73 -30.55
CA GLY A 141 7.11 13.65 -31.69
C GLY A 141 7.06 15.13 -31.32
N SER A 142 6.70 15.50 -30.08
CA SER A 142 6.87 16.85 -29.53
C SER A 142 6.71 16.85 -28.01
N THR A 143 7.17 17.91 -27.34
CA THR A 143 6.95 18.09 -25.89
C THR A 143 5.48 18.15 -25.48
N GLU A 144 4.60 18.73 -26.31
CA GLU A 144 3.16 18.82 -26.05
C GLU A 144 2.50 17.43 -26.11
N LYS A 145 2.83 16.64 -27.14
CA LYS A 145 2.33 15.26 -27.26
C LYS A 145 2.85 14.39 -26.13
N PHE A 146 4.09 14.59 -25.70
CA PHE A 146 4.63 13.90 -24.55
C PHE A 146 3.88 14.28 -23.26
N SER A 147 3.51 15.56 -23.08
CA SER A 147 2.71 15.98 -21.93
C SER A 147 1.34 15.28 -21.88
N VAL A 148 0.73 15.00 -23.04
CA VAL A 148 -0.49 14.17 -23.11
C VAL A 148 -0.22 12.75 -22.59
N MET A 149 0.87 12.11 -23.04
CA MET A 149 1.26 10.79 -22.55
C MET A 149 1.52 10.78 -21.03
N MET A 150 2.19 11.80 -20.50
CA MET A 150 2.42 11.95 -19.06
C MET A 150 1.11 12.01 -18.28
N ASN A 151 0.11 12.74 -18.79
CA ASN A 151 -1.20 12.87 -18.14
C ASN A 151 -2.09 11.63 -18.32
N ASP A 152 -1.90 10.87 -19.39
CA ASP A 152 -2.57 9.58 -19.56
C ASP A 152 -1.98 8.53 -18.61
N GLU A 153 -0.67 8.55 -18.36
CA GLU A 153 -0.05 7.72 -17.32
C GLU A 153 -0.52 8.11 -15.91
N VAL A 154 -0.69 9.42 -15.62
CA VAL A 154 -1.32 9.90 -14.38
C VAL A 154 -2.70 9.27 -14.17
N LYS A 155 -3.56 9.25 -15.20
CA LYS A 155 -4.90 8.63 -15.14
C LYS A 155 -4.82 7.12 -14.93
N LYS A 156 -3.93 6.44 -15.65
CA LYS A 156 -3.71 4.98 -15.54
C LYS A 156 -3.24 4.58 -14.15
N LEU A 157 -2.41 5.40 -13.51
CA LEU A 157 -1.98 5.23 -12.13
C LEU A 157 -3.04 5.66 -11.09
N GLY A 158 -4.19 6.18 -11.52
CA GLY A 158 -5.28 6.61 -10.64
C GLY A 158 -4.98 7.89 -9.84
N LEU A 159 -4.02 8.69 -10.30
CA LEU A 159 -3.56 9.90 -9.62
C LEU A 159 -4.49 11.07 -9.97
N LYS A 160 -4.99 11.77 -8.93
CA LYS A 160 -6.09 12.74 -9.09
C LYS A 160 -5.63 14.19 -9.06
N ASN A 161 -4.43 14.46 -8.53
CA ASN A 161 -3.99 15.81 -8.19
C ASN A 161 -2.68 16.17 -8.89
N THR A 162 -2.44 15.62 -10.08
CA THR A 162 -1.25 15.87 -10.88
C THR A 162 -1.64 16.28 -12.30
N HIS A 163 -0.97 17.30 -12.83
CA HIS A 163 -1.04 17.70 -14.22
C HIS A 163 0.36 18.10 -14.70
N PHE A 164 0.81 17.45 -15.78
CA PHE A 164 2.10 17.74 -16.41
C PHE A 164 1.89 18.55 -17.70
N VAL A 165 2.83 19.47 -17.94
CA VAL A 165 2.81 20.45 -19.04
C VAL A 165 4.15 20.41 -19.78
N THR A 166 5.25 20.15 -19.07
CA THR A 166 6.60 20.02 -19.63
C THR A 166 7.22 18.69 -19.20
N PRO A 167 8.13 18.11 -19.99
CA PRO A 167 8.85 16.88 -19.62
C PRO A 167 9.96 17.13 -18.59
N ASN A 168 10.32 18.39 -18.36
CA ASN A 168 11.46 18.78 -17.54
C ASN A 168 11.07 19.37 -16.17
N GLY A 169 9.82 19.81 -16.00
CA GLY A 169 9.35 20.43 -14.77
C GLY A 169 9.74 21.89 -14.60
N LEU A 170 10.10 22.58 -15.69
CA LEU A 170 10.15 24.04 -15.69
C LEU A 170 8.77 24.61 -15.31
N HIS A 171 8.79 25.72 -14.58
CA HIS A 171 7.60 26.26 -13.94
C HIS A 171 6.53 26.69 -14.95
N ASN A 172 5.30 26.28 -14.65
CA ASN A 172 4.06 26.71 -15.27
C ASN A 172 2.97 26.52 -14.20
N ASP A 173 1.98 27.41 -14.14
CA ASP A 173 0.93 27.36 -13.10
C ASP A 173 0.03 26.13 -13.20
N ASP A 174 -0.16 25.60 -14.41
CA ASP A 174 -0.88 24.36 -14.66
C ASP A 174 0.02 23.12 -14.43
N HIS A 175 1.31 23.29 -14.11
CA HIS A 175 2.24 22.18 -13.89
C HIS A 175 2.38 21.84 -12.40
N TYR A 176 1.55 20.95 -11.89
CA TYR A 176 1.49 20.61 -10.47
C TYR A 176 1.41 19.11 -10.21
N SER A 177 1.80 18.72 -9.00
CA SER A 177 1.64 17.36 -8.46
C SER A 177 1.46 17.43 -6.94
N THR A 178 1.51 16.28 -6.26
CA THR A 178 1.43 16.16 -4.81
C THR A 178 2.56 15.29 -4.28
N ALA A 179 2.78 15.29 -2.96
CA ALA A 179 3.80 14.44 -2.36
C ALA A 179 3.46 12.95 -2.57
N TYR A 180 2.18 12.58 -2.44
CA TYR A 180 1.69 11.23 -2.68
C TYR A 180 1.83 10.81 -4.15
N ASP A 181 1.37 11.63 -5.09
CA ASP A 181 1.38 11.28 -6.51
C ASP A 181 2.82 11.09 -7.01
N LEU A 182 3.76 11.96 -6.62
CA LEU A 182 5.18 11.79 -6.96
C LEU A 182 5.81 10.53 -6.34
N ALA A 183 5.40 10.16 -5.12
CA ALA A 183 5.87 8.92 -4.50
C ALA A 183 5.40 7.69 -5.28
N VAL A 184 4.14 7.66 -5.72
CA VAL A 184 3.58 6.59 -6.57
C VAL A 184 4.24 6.57 -7.95
N ILE A 185 4.49 7.73 -8.55
CA ILE A 185 5.21 7.81 -9.84
C ILE A 185 6.63 7.24 -9.69
N LEU A 186 7.36 7.60 -8.63
CA LEU A 186 8.68 7.00 -8.36
C LEU A 186 8.58 5.50 -8.11
N GLN A 187 7.60 5.03 -7.34
CA GLN A 187 7.38 3.60 -7.11
C GLN A 187 7.24 2.83 -8.42
N ASN A 188 6.53 3.39 -9.42
CA ASN A 188 6.34 2.74 -10.71
C ASN A 188 7.57 2.87 -11.63
N ALA A 189 8.20 4.04 -11.68
CA ALA A 189 9.44 4.25 -12.42
C ALA A 189 10.56 3.30 -11.94
N TYR A 190 10.69 3.12 -10.62
CA TYR A 190 11.74 2.34 -9.99
C TYR A 190 11.62 0.82 -10.20
N LYS A 191 10.45 0.33 -10.67
CA LYS A 191 10.28 -1.07 -11.10
C LYS A 191 11.10 -1.39 -12.35
N ASN A 192 11.38 -0.40 -13.21
CA ASN A 192 12.17 -0.60 -14.41
C ASN A 192 13.68 -0.66 -14.05
N PRO A 193 14.40 -1.75 -14.39
CA PRO A 193 15.82 -1.89 -14.07
C PRO A 193 16.70 -0.75 -14.61
N TRP A 194 16.42 -0.23 -15.81
CA TRP A 194 17.21 0.85 -16.40
C TRP A 194 17.11 2.14 -15.59
N VAL A 195 15.91 2.51 -15.15
CA VAL A 195 15.68 3.67 -14.29
C VAL A 195 16.38 3.49 -12.95
N ARG A 196 16.17 2.34 -12.30
CA ARG A 196 16.75 2.00 -11.00
C ARG A 196 18.29 2.01 -11.03
N GLU A 197 18.88 1.34 -12.01
CA GLU A 197 20.33 1.30 -12.20
C GLU A 197 20.91 2.69 -12.42
N THR A 198 20.23 3.54 -13.21
CA THR A 198 20.69 4.91 -13.47
C THR A 198 20.62 5.79 -12.23
N MET A 199 19.55 5.70 -11.44
CA MET A 199 19.41 6.46 -10.18
C MET A 199 20.47 6.09 -9.14
N ALA A 200 21.01 4.87 -9.20
CA ALA A 200 22.04 4.37 -8.29
C ALA A 200 23.47 4.79 -8.65
N LEU A 201 23.68 5.44 -9.80
CA LEU A 201 25.00 5.93 -10.21
C LEU A 201 25.35 7.23 -9.46
N LYS A 202 26.50 7.24 -8.79
CA LYS A 202 27.08 8.46 -8.18
C LYS A 202 27.64 9.40 -9.24
N ASP A 203 28.35 8.82 -10.19
CA ASP A 203 28.91 9.50 -11.35
C ASP A 203 28.90 8.55 -12.55
N SER A 204 28.94 9.13 -13.76
CA SER A 204 29.01 8.34 -14.99
C SER A 204 29.43 9.23 -16.16
N ASP A 205 30.26 8.67 -17.05
CA ASP A 205 30.53 9.29 -18.33
C ASP A 205 29.32 9.18 -19.26
N ILE A 206 29.09 10.26 -20.01
CA ILE A 206 28.24 10.30 -21.20
C ILE A 206 29.03 10.88 -22.38
N THR A 207 28.56 10.64 -23.59
CA THR A 207 29.10 11.28 -24.80
C THR A 207 28.23 12.46 -25.21
N VAL A 208 28.82 13.64 -25.31
CA VAL A 208 28.18 14.87 -25.80
C VAL A 208 29.02 15.43 -26.95
N ASN A 209 28.46 15.48 -28.17
CA ASN A 209 29.13 15.99 -29.37
C ASN A 209 30.53 15.37 -29.57
N GLY A 210 30.61 14.03 -29.52
CA GLY A 210 31.85 13.27 -29.66
C GLY A 210 32.83 13.34 -28.49
N LYS A 211 32.52 14.08 -27.41
CA LYS A 211 33.37 14.22 -26.22
C LYS A 211 32.79 13.47 -25.04
N LYS A 212 33.63 12.74 -24.30
CA LYS A 212 33.24 12.17 -23.02
C LYS A 212 33.20 13.26 -21.96
N VAL A 213 32.11 13.34 -21.21
CA VAL A 213 31.94 14.25 -20.08
C VAL A 213 31.42 13.48 -18.87
N LEU A 214 31.96 13.82 -17.70
CA LEU A 214 31.57 13.22 -16.44
C LEU A 214 30.30 13.92 -15.91
N LEU A 215 29.25 13.15 -15.66
CA LEU A 215 28.09 13.60 -14.91
C LEU A 215 28.22 13.17 -13.45
N GLU A 216 27.97 14.10 -12.54
CA GLU A 216 27.78 13.82 -11.12
C GLU A 216 26.29 13.83 -10.78
N ASN A 217 25.87 12.90 -9.93
CA ASN A 217 24.49 12.84 -9.47
C ASN A 217 24.20 13.98 -8.49
N ARG A 218 23.14 14.75 -8.75
CA ARG A 218 22.72 15.86 -7.87
C ARG A 218 22.13 15.42 -6.54
N ASN A 219 21.85 14.14 -6.36
CA ASN A 219 21.43 13.58 -5.08
C ASN A 219 22.66 13.44 -4.15
N LYS A 220 22.85 14.42 -3.27
CA LYS A 220 23.96 14.46 -2.31
C LYS A 220 23.95 13.32 -1.30
N GLU A 221 22.80 12.67 -1.10
CA GLU A 221 22.65 11.60 -0.13
C GLU A 221 22.80 10.20 -0.73
N LEU A 222 23.08 10.07 -2.03
CA LEU A 222 23.17 8.76 -2.66
C LEU A 222 24.25 7.88 -2.00
N GLY A 223 23.82 6.71 -1.50
CA GLY A 223 24.66 5.78 -0.73
C GLY A 223 24.83 6.14 0.75
N ILE A 224 24.17 7.19 1.24
CA ILE A 224 24.18 7.61 2.65
C ILE A 224 22.85 7.21 3.29
N ASN A 225 22.88 6.71 4.53
CA ASN A 225 21.70 6.38 5.32
C ASN A 225 20.68 5.45 4.60
N GLY A 226 21.18 4.59 3.69
CA GLY A 226 20.37 3.67 2.88
C GLY A 226 19.74 4.29 1.63
N ASN A 227 20.05 5.53 1.24
CA ASN A 227 19.54 6.12 0.00
C ASN A 227 20.12 5.38 -1.23
N ILE A 228 19.24 4.84 -2.07
CA ILE A 228 19.60 4.04 -3.26
C ILE A 228 19.10 4.64 -4.57
N GLY A 229 18.71 5.91 -4.56
CA GLY A 229 18.25 6.62 -5.75
C GLY A 229 17.15 7.63 -5.46
N GLY A 230 16.87 8.48 -6.44
CA GLY A 230 15.85 9.51 -6.33
C GLY A 230 16.03 10.61 -7.35
N LYS A 231 15.29 11.70 -7.17
CA LYS A 231 15.34 12.89 -7.99
C LYS A 231 15.14 14.14 -7.15
N THR A 232 16.08 15.08 -7.28
CA THR A 232 15.99 16.43 -6.73
C THR A 232 15.24 17.38 -7.66
N GLY A 233 14.65 18.43 -7.12
CA GLY A 233 13.96 19.49 -7.86
C GLY A 233 14.10 20.85 -7.19
N PHE A 234 14.20 21.89 -8.02
CA PHE A 234 14.16 23.27 -7.57
C PHE A 234 13.69 24.19 -8.70
N THR A 235 12.76 25.07 -8.37
CA THR A 235 12.51 26.35 -9.03
C THR A 235 12.15 27.35 -7.94
N THR A 236 12.27 28.66 -8.20
CA THR A 236 11.88 29.68 -7.21
C THR A 236 10.44 29.47 -6.69
N PRO A 237 9.43 29.18 -7.55
CA PRO A 237 8.07 28.92 -7.08
C PRO A 237 7.89 27.56 -6.37
N ALA A 238 8.62 26.53 -6.78
CA ALA A 238 8.50 25.19 -6.18
C ALA A 238 9.13 25.08 -4.79
N GLY A 239 10.16 25.88 -4.52
CA GLY A 239 11.09 25.59 -3.43
C GLY A 239 11.92 24.33 -3.73
N ARG A 240 12.51 23.75 -2.70
CA ARG A 240 13.29 22.51 -2.81
C ARG A 240 12.38 21.28 -2.72
N CYS A 241 12.58 20.37 -3.67
CA CYS A 241 11.83 19.12 -3.79
C CYS A 241 12.79 17.94 -3.84
N LEU A 242 12.40 16.83 -3.23
CA LEU A 242 13.14 15.57 -3.27
C LEU A 242 12.15 14.40 -3.24
N VAL A 243 12.32 13.45 -4.14
CA VAL A 243 11.64 12.15 -4.11
C VAL A 243 12.68 11.06 -4.23
N SER A 244 12.74 10.11 -3.29
CA SER A 244 13.90 9.22 -3.14
C SER A 244 13.51 7.86 -2.56
N VAL A 245 14.27 6.83 -2.92
CA VAL A 245 14.14 5.47 -2.40
C VAL A 245 15.26 5.20 -1.40
N TYR A 246 14.88 4.64 -0.25
CA TYR A 246 15.79 4.18 0.79
C TYR A 246 15.63 2.69 1.00
N GLU A 247 16.72 1.98 1.27
CA GLU A 247 16.74 0.58 1.65
C GLU A 247 17.59 0.37 2.89
N ARG A 248 16.96 -0.18 3.94
CA ARG A 248 17.63 -0.58 5.18
C ARG A 248 17.08 -1.93 5.60
N ASN A 249 17.96 -2.86 5.97
CA ASN A 249 17.59 -4.20 6.45
C ASN A 249 16.63 -4.94 5.48
N GLY A 250 16.81 -4.77 4.16
CA GLY A 250 15.98 -5.41 3.13
C GLY A 250 14.59 -4.79 2.91
N ARG A 251 14.24 -3.72 3.64
CA ARG A 251 12.97 -3.00 3.47
C ARG A 251 13.20 -1.70 2.73
N LYS A 252 12.44 -1.50 1.64
CA LYS A 252 12.46 -0.27 0.84
C LYS A 252 11.35 0.70 1.26
N ILE A 253 11.71 1.97 1.43
CA ILE A 253 10.78 3.07 1.71
C ILE A 253 11.01 4.17 0.68
N ILE A 254 9.93 4.67 0.10
CA ILE A 254 9.95 5.88 -0.73
C ILE A 254 9.62 7.06 0.16
N GLY A 255 10.38 8.15 0.06
CA GLY A 255 10.05 9.43 0.66
C GLY A 255 9.92 10.52 -0.38
N THR A 256 8.97 11.44 -0.16
CA THR A 256 8.83 12.68 -0.93
C THR A 256 8.75 13.86 0.02
N VAL A 257 9.49 14.93 -0.24
CA VAL A 257 9.41 16.24 0.42
C VAL A 257 9.30 17.32 -0.65
N LEU A 258 8.29 18.18 -0.56
CA LEU A 258 8.04 19.28 -1.49
C LEU A 258 7.97 20.62 -0.77
N ASN A 259 8.32 21.68 -1.49
CA ASN A 259 8.29 23.06 -0.99
C ASN A 259 9.10 23.21 0.31
N SER A 260 10.30 22.64 0.35
CA SER A 260 11.28 22.92 1.39
C SER A 260 12.08 24.18 1.07
N GLN A 261 12.74 24.73 2.06
CA GLN A 261 13.48 25.98 1.92
C GLN A 261 14.83 25.76 1.23
N TYR A 262 15.29 26.81 0.55
CA TYR A 262 16.66 26.89 0.10
C TYR A 262 17.56 27.46 1.20
N ASP A 263 18.73 26.86 1.38
CA ASP A 263 19.82 27.39 2.17
C ASP A 263 21.13 27.34 1.38
N ALA A 264 22.16 28.04 1.86
CA ALA A 264 23.44 28.13 1.16
C ALA A 264 24.12 26.78 0.95
N LYS A 265 23.91 25.81 1.85
CA LYS A 265 24.45 24.44 1.70
C LYS A 265 23.54 23.54 0.86
N ASP A 266 22.30 23.96 0.64
CA ASP A 266 21.27 23.21 -0.06
C ASP A 266 21.11 21.80 0.53
N GLU A 267 20.91 21.77 1.86
CA GLU A 267 20.87 20.59 2.72
C GLU A 267 19.51 20.44 3.44
N ILE A 268 18.68 21.50 3.54
CA ILE A 268 17.43 21.44 4.32
C ILE A 268 16.49 20.34 3.82
N VAL A 269 16.28 20.22 2.50
CA VAL A 269 15.38 19.19 1.94
C VAL A 269 15.87 17.76 2.21
N PHE A 270 17.19 17.58 2.25
CA PHE A 270 17.84 16.31 2.56
C PHE A 270 17.69 15.97 4.05
N ASN A 271 17.88 16.96 4.94
CA ASN A 271 17.62 16.83 6.37
C ASN A 271 16.14 16.53 6.68
N ASP A 272 15.21 17.19 5.98
CA ASP A 272 13.78 16.89 6.07
C ASP A 272 13.49 15.44 5.66
N MET A 273 14.10 14.99 4.55
CA MET A 273 13.97 13.61 4.07
C MET A 273 14.50 12.60 5.08
N ASN A 274 15.71 12.78 5.61
CA ASN A 274 16.27 11.89 6.63
C ASN A 274 15.35 11.77 7.85
N LYS A 275 14.80 12.88 8.35
CA LYS A 275 13.88 12.85 9.49
C LYS A 275 12.65 11.97 9.25
N ILE A 276 12.00 12.12 8.09
CA ILE A 276 10.79 11.33 7.80
C ILE A 276 11.15 9.87 7.50
N ILE A 277 12.30 9.60 6.88
CA ILE A 277 12.75 8.22 6.63
C ILE A 277 13.14 7.53 7.94
N ASP A 278 13.89 8.20 8.82
CA ASP A 278 14.27 7.67 10.13
C ASP A 278 13.03 7.39 10.99
N TYR A 279 12.06 8.31 10.99
CA TYR A 279 10.75 8.07 11.61
C TYR A 279 10.10 6.80 11.03
N SER A 280 10.03 6.67 9.71
CA SER A 280 9.33 5.56 9.05
C SER A 280 10.00 4.20 9.20
N TYR A 281 11.30 4.15 9.49
CA TYR A 281 11.99 2.93 9.91
C TYR A 281 11.85 2.63 11.41
N SER A 282 11.55 3.64 12.23
CA SER A 282 11.45 3.51 13.69
C SER A 282 10.04 3.28 14.22
N VAL A 283 9.02 3.73 13.48
CA VAL A 283 7.63 3.71 13.95
C VAL A 283 7.03 2.32 13.81
N ASP A 284 6.42 1.85 14.90
CA ASP A 284 5.64 0.62 14.90
C ASP A 284 4.21 0.89 14.45
N LYS A 285 3.61 -0.13 13.84
CA LYS A 285 2.16 -0.11 13.59
C LYS A 285 1.40 -0.21 14.91
N VAL A 286 0.18 0.32 14.92
CA VAL A 286 -0.74 0.20 16.06
C VAL A 286 -2.00 -0.55 15.64
N PRO A 287 -2.72 -1.21 16.58
CA PRO A 287 -3.95 -1.92 16.24
C PRO A 287 -5.06 -0.98 15.75
N TYR A 288 -5.51 -1.20 14.52
CA TYR A 288 -6.74 -0.62 13.97
C TYR A 288 -7.96 -1.47 14.40
N ILE A 289 -7.86 -2.80 14.29
CA ILE A 289 -8.83 -3.75 14.83
C ILE A 289 -8.09 -4.79 15.66
N LYS A 290 -8.50 -4.98 16.91
CA LYS A 290 -7.88 -5.98 17.80
C LYS A 290 -8.42 -7.37 17.53
N ALA A 291 -7.57 -8.37 17.65
CA ALA A 291 -7.98 -9.78 17.66
C ALA A 291 -9.16 -10.01 18.62
N GLY A 292 -10.13 -10.83 18.20
CA GLY A 292 -11.35 -11.09 18.96
C GLY A 292 -12.44 -10.03 18.83
N THR A 293 -12.20 -8.92 18.12
CA THR A 293 -13.23 -7.90 17.87
C THR A 293 -14.12 -8.30 16.69
N THR A 294 -15.44 -8.19 16.84
CA THR A 294 -16.37 -8.28 15.71
C THR A 294 -16.15 -7.12 14.75
N ILE A 295 -15.75 -7.44 13.53
CA ILE A 295 -15.44 -6.49 12.46
C ILE A 295 -16.72 -5.92 11.86
N ASP A 296 -17.63 -6.83 11.51
CA ASP A 296 -18.92 -6.56 10.89
C ASP A 296 -19.86 -7.77 11.08
N THR A 297 -21.14 -7.58 10.81
CA THR A 297 -22.17 -8.62 10.82
C THR A 297 -22.89 -8.61 9.49
N ILE A 298 -22.77 -9.70 8.73
CA ILE A 298 -23.28 -9.78 7.35
C ILE A 298 -24.45 -10.75 7.25
N PRO A 299 -25.56 -10.39 6.58
CA PRO A 299 -26.63 -11.33 6.29
C PRO A 299 -26.19 -12.34 5.23
N VAL A 300 -26.03 -13.61 5.63
CA VAL A 300 -25.59 -14.69 4.75
C VAL A 300 -26.76 -15.60 4.39
N GLU A 301 -26.86 -15.94 3.10
CA GLU A 301 -27.88 -16.86 2.61
C GLU A 301 -27.55 -18.32 2.93
N TYR A 302 -28.57 -19.15 3.12
CA TYR A 302 -28.45 -20.59 3.23
C TYR A 302 -29.75 -21.29 2.85
N LYS A 303 -29.63 -22.56 2.42
CA LYS A 303 -30.78 -23.44 2.24
C LYS A 303 -31.17 -24.07 3.57
N LEU A 304 -32.46 -24.09 3.87
CA LEU A 304 -33.00 -24.64 5.12
C LEU A 304 -32.49 -26.05 5.43
N PHE A 305 -32.34 -26.92 4.43
CA PHE A 305 -31.88 -28.30 4.59
C PHE A 305 -30.53 -28.55 3.91
N ARG A 306 -29.57 -27.62 4.12
CA ARG A 306 -28.20 -27.63 3.57
C ARG A 306 -28.12 -27.49 2.05
N TRP A 307 -28.70 -28.40 1.30
CA TRP A 307 -28.68 -28.43 -0.18
C TRP A 307 -30.05 -28.23 -0.82
N PHE A 308 -31.14 -28.22 -0.06
CA PHE A 308 -32.50 -28.05 -0.58
C PHE A 308 -33.43 -27.28 0.38
N GLY A 309 -34.63 -26.95 -0.11
CA GLY A 309 -35.63 -26.19 0.62
C GLY A 309 -35.59 -24.69 0.35
N PRO A 310 -36.38 -23.89 1.11
CA PRO A 310 -36.40 -22.44 0.96
C PRO A 310 -35.04 -21.83 1.30
N THR A 311 -34.68 -20.76 0.58
CA THR A 311 -33.53 -19.91 0.92
C THR A 311 -33.92 -19.00 2.09
N LYS A 312 -33.05 -18.91 3.09
CA LYS A 312 -33.17 -18.00 4.24
C LYS A 312 -31.89 -17.19 4.39
N LYS A 313 -31.97 -16.10 5.15
CA LYS A 313 -30.82 -15.30 5.58
C LYS A 313 -30.61 -15.44 7.09
N ILE A 314 -29.37 -15.35 7.51
CA ILE A 314 -28.99 -15.24 8.92
C ILE A 314 -27.84 -14.25 9.05
N ASP A 315 -27.88 -13.42 10.08
CA ASP A 315 -26.82 -12.47 10.38
C ASP A 315 -25.63 -13.23 10.99
N VAL A 316 -24.47 -13.11 10.35
CA VAL A 316 -23.22 -13.77 10.75
C VAL A 316 -22.21 -12.71 11.18
N PRO A 317 -21.84 -12.65 12.48
CA PRO A 317 -20.74 -11.82 12.93
C PRO A 317 -19.40 -12.38 12.43
N PHE A 318 -18.51 -11.51 11.97
CA PHE A 318 -17.13 -11.87 11.60
C PHE A 318 -16.15 -11.26 12.58
N VAL A 319 -15.26 -12.08 13.12
CA VAL A 319 -14.35 -11.73 14.20
C VAL A 319 -12.91 -11.78 13.70
N ALA A 320 -12.12 -10.75 14.00
CA ALA A 320 -10.70 -10.73 13.67
C ALA A 320 -9.96 -11.87 14.41
N THR A 321 -9.20 -12.71 13.70
CA THR A 321 -8.39 -13.77 14.34
C THR A 321 -7.05 -13.25 14.85
N GLU A 322 -6.54 -12.17 14.26
CA GLU A 322 -5.32 -11.46 14.63
C GLU A 322 -5.55 -9.96 14.70
N ASN A 323 -4.55 -9.21 15.18
CA ASN A 323 -4.60 -7.76 15.11
C ASN A 323 -4.44 -7.31 13.65
N ILE A 324 -5.31 -6.41 13.23
CA ILE A 324 -5.16 -5.68 11.98
C ILE A 324 -4.49 -4.36 12.35
N ASP A 325 -3.21 -4.24 12.04
CA ASP A 325 -2.39 -3.09 12.41
C ASP A 325 -2.17 -2.16 11.21
N TYR A 326 -2.02 -0.87 11.49
CA TYR A 326 -1.71 0.18 10.51
C TYR A 326 -0.69 1.18 11.06
N TYR A 327 -0.06 1.97 10.19
CA TYR A 327 0.68 3.14 10.66
C TYR A 327 -0.31 4.25 11.03
N LYS A 328 -0.24 4.76 12.26
CA LYS A 328 -1.14 5.83 12.69
C LYS A 328 -0.73 7.16 12.06
N ASN A 329 -1.60 7.71 11.23
CA ASN A 329 -1.53 9.07 10.71
C ASN A 329 -2.93 9.52 10.23
N TYR A 330 -3.10 10.82 9.97
CA TYR A 330 -4.41 11.39 9.65
C TYR A 330 -5.06 10.82 8.37
N VAL A 331 -4.26 10.28 7.44
CA VAL A 331 -4.75 9.68 6.20
C VAL A 331 -5.26 8.28 6.47
N ASN A 332 -4.46 7.42 7.10
CA ASN A 332 -4.84 6.04 7.42
C ASN A 332 -6.07 6.04 8.35
N GLU A 333 -6.11 6.94 9.35
CA GLU A 333 -7.25 7.09 10.25
C GLU A 333 -8.56 7.43 9.53
N LYS A 334 -8.49 8.20 8.44
CA LYS A 334 -9.67 8.68 7.71
C LYS A 334 -10.07 7.77 6.55
N GLU A 335 -9.09 7.15 5.88
CA GLU A 335 -9.28 6.51 4.58
C GLU A 335 -9.17 4.99 4.60
N THR A 336 -8.71 4.38 5.70
CA THR A 336 -8.70 2.92 5.83
C THR A 336 -10.13 2.40 5.84
N SER A 337 -10.45 1.55 4.87
CA SER A 337 -11.73 0.86 4.76
C SER A 337 -11.56 -0.66 4.84
N LYS A 338 -12.66 -1.35 5.14
CA LYS A 338 -12.70 -2.79 5.33
C LYS A 338 -13.88 -3.38 4.57
N SER A 339 -13.67 -4.52 3.92
CA SER A 339 -14.72 -5.26 3.22
C SER A 339 -14.51 -6.75 3.45
N ILE A 340 -15.56 -7.49 3.77
CA ILE A 340 -15.46 -8.94 3.93
C ILE A 340 -15.90 -9.58 2.63
N ASN A 341 -15.03 -10.41 2.05
CA ASN A 341 -15.36 -11.19 0.87
C ASN A 341 -15.75 -12.62 1.29
N LEU A 342 -16.97 -13.00 0.94
CA LEU A 342 -17.50 -14.34 1.25
C LEU A 342 -17.26 -15.37 0.16
N ASN A 343 -16.76 -15.01 -1.03
CA ASN A 343 -16.55 -15.95 -2.15
C ASN A 343 -17.75 -16.91 -2.37
N ASP A 344 -18.98 -16.36 -2.38
CA ASP A 344 -20.25 -17.10 -2.49
C ASP A 344 -20.54 -18.15 -1.40
N MET A 345 -19.81 -18.12 -0.27
CA MET A 345 -20.04 -19.03 0.83
C MET A 345 -21.40 -18.80 1.51
N ASN A 346 -22.13 -19.89 1.70
CA ASN A 346 -23.37 -19.89 2.47
C ASN A 346 -23.13 -20.15 3.96
N ALA A 347 -24.16 -19.93 4.78
CA ALA A 347 -24.03 -20.03 6.23
C ALA A 347 -23.63 -21.45 6.72
N TRP A 348 -23.99 -22.53 6.00
CA TRP A 348 -23.56 -23.89 6.36
C TRP A 348 -22.08 -24.12 6.10
N GLN A 349 -21.53 -23.55 5.02
CA GLN A 349 -20.11 -23.62 4.71
C GLN A 349 -19.29 -22.88 5.77
N LEU A 350 -19.70 -21.66 6.11
CA LEU A 350 -19.09 -20.87 7.19
C LEU A 350 -19.19 -21.58 8.54
N ALA A 351 -20.34 -22.20 8.85
CA ALA A 351 -20.51 -22.94 10.10
C ALA A 351 -19.68 -24.23 10.18
N SER A 352 -19.25 -24.78 9.04
CA SER A 352 -18.42 -26.00 8.97
C SER A 352 -16.93 -25.66 8.90
N ASN A 353 -16.58 -24.50 8.33
CA ASN A 353 -15.22 -23.98 8.27
C ASN A 353 -15.21 -22.47 8.62
N PRO A 354 -15.22 -22.11 9.91
CA PRO A 354 -15.35 -20.71 10.33
C PRO A 354 -14.24 -19.77 9.88
N GLU A 355 -13.05 -20.29 9.57
CA GLU A 355 -11.85 -19.51 9.22
C GLU A 355 -11.67 -19.36 7.70
N SER A 356 -12.69 -19.69 6.91
CA SER A 356 -12.62 -19.65 5.45
C SER A 356 -12.85 -18.26 4.83
N ALA A 357 -13.14 -17.25 5.65
CA ALA A 357 -13.40 -15.89 5.20
C ALA A 357 -12.20 -14.97 5.48
N ALA A 358 -12.11 -13.90 4.69
CA ALA A 358 -11.11 -12.85 4.86
C ALA A 358 -11.78 -11.48 4.87
N VAL A 359 -11.19 -10.55 5.63
CA VAL A 359 -11.45 -9.13 5.50
C VAL A 359 -10.34 -8.49 4.68
N THR A 360 -10.71 -7.85 3.60
CA THR A 360 -9.81 -6.99 2.82
C THR A 360 -9.78 -5.62 3.47
N VAL A 361 -8.59 -5.18 3.86
CA VAL A 361 -8.32 -3.83 4.33
C VAL A 361 -7.70 -3.05 3.20
N THR A 362 -8.33 -1.93 2.85
CA THR A 362 -7.91 -1.09 1.73
C THR A 362 -7.62 0.32 2.23
N GLN A 363 -6.48 0.84 1.81
CA GLN A 363 -6.08 2.22 2.04
C GLN A 363 -5.31 2.74 0.83
N ARG A 364 -6.03 3.42 -0.07
CA ARG A 364 -5.52 3.81 -1.39
C ARG A 364 -4.91 2.62 -2.13
N ALA A 365 -3.59 2.65 -2.39
CA ALA A 365 -2.87 1.58 -3.07
C ALA A 365 -2.59 0.36 -2.17
N TYR A 366 -2.62 0.52 -0.85
CA TYR A 366 -2.45 -0.58 0.09
C TYR A 366 -3.72 -1.43 0.13
N VAL A 367 -3.58 -2.71 -0.19
CA VAL A 367 -4.64 -3.70 -0.10
C VAL A 367 -4.06 -4.95 0.55
N LYS A 368 -4.65 -5.40 1.66
CA LYS A 368 -4.24 -6.64 2.33
C LYS A 368 -5.43 -7.38 2.90
N ASP A 369 -5.44 -8.69 2.66
CA ASP A 369 -6.41 -9.61 3.26
C ASP A 369 -5.92 -10.10 4.62
N TYR A 370 -6.83 -10.11 5.58
CA TYR A 370 -6.61 -10.66 6.91
C TYR A 370 -7.62 -11.80 7.15
N PRO A 371 -7.19 -12.95 7.70
CA PRO A 371 -8.10 -14.04 8.03
C PRO A 371 -9.10 -13.57 9.09
N VAL A 372 -10.35 -14.01 8.96
CA VAL A 372 -11.42 -13.74 9.93
C VAL A 372 -12.20 -15.00 10.22
N LYS A 373 -12.81 -15.03 11.41
CA LYS A 373 -13.65 -16.13 11.86
C LYS A 373 -15.12 -15.74 11.78
N ALA A 374 -15.91 -16.52 11.04
CA ALA A 374 -17.36 -16.45 11.10
C ALA A 374 -17.87 -17.01 12.43
N ASP A 375 -18.52 -16.19 13.25
CA ASP A 375 -19.08 -16.59 14.54
C ASP A 375 -20.48 -17.21 14.35
N ILE A 376 -20.51 -18.34 13.65
CA ILE A 376 -21.72 -19.13 13.44
C ILE A 376 -21.42 -20.62 13.58
N GLY A 377 -22.30 -21.31 14.32
CA GLY A 377 -22.23 -22.75 14.50
C GLY A 377 -23.34 -23.49 13.77
N THR A 378 -23.08 -24.76 13.43
CA THR A 378 -24.09 -25.67 12.84
C THR A 378 -25.34 -25.75 13.73
N PHE A 379 -25.16 -25.75 15.06
CA PHE A 379 -26.27 -25.79 16.01
C PHE A 379 -27.11 -24.50 15.99
N THR A 380 -26.50 -23.33 15.75
CA THR A 380 -27.20 -22.05 15.60
C THR A 380 -28.17 -22.11 14.41
N LEU A 381 -27.74 -22.65 13.28
CA LEU A 381 -28.57 -22.84 12.09
C LEU A 381 -29.72 -23.81 12.32
N ILE A 382 -29.47 -24.93 13.01
CA ILE A 382 -30.51 -25.90 13.37
C ILE A 382 -31.53 -25.27 14.33
N LYS A 383 -31.05 -24.57 15.37
CA LYS A 383 -31.89 -23.91 16.38
C LYS A 383 -32.77 -22.82 15.76
N ALA A 384 -32.23 -22.01 14.85
CA ALA A 384 -32.97 -20.99 14.11
C ALA A 384 -34.14 -21.57 13.29
N ASN A 385 -34.13 -22.88 13.04
CA ASN A 385 -35.09 -23.58 12.19
C ASN A 385 -35.76 -24.76 12.91
N PHE A 386 -35.73 -24.78 14.24
CA PHE A 386 -36.17 -25.90 15.07
C PHE A 386 -37.56 -26.43 14.69
N LEU A 387 -38.54 -25.54 14.49
CA LEU A 387 -39.91 -25.91 14.11
C LEU A 387 -39.98 -26.62 12.75
N SER A 388 -39.18 -26.19 11.77
CA SER A 388 -39.13 -26.83 10.45
C SER A 388 -38.55 -28.24 10.53
N TYR A 389 -37.50 -28.44 11.32
CA TYR A 389 -36.92 -29.77 11.55
C TYR A 389 -37.88 -30.67 12.33
N LEU A 390 -38.53 -30.15 13.38
CA LEU A 390 -39.51 -30.90 14.16
C LEU A 390 -40.71 -31.33 13.28
N GLY A 391 -41.20 -30.44 12.41
CA GLY A 391 -42.26 -30.76 11.46
C GLY A 391 -41.90 -31.91 10.51
N ILE A 392 -40.67 -31.95 10.00
CA ILE A 392 -40.20 -33.06 9.16
C ILE A 392 -40.12 -34.36 9.96
N ILE A 393 -39.59 -34.34 11.18
CA ILE A 393 -39.51 -35.53 12.02
C ILE A 393 -40.91 -36.10 12.26
N VAL A 394 -41.90 -35.24 12.53
CA VAL A 394 -43.31 -35.65 12.68
C VAL A 394 -43.88 -36.22 11.38
N LEU A 395 -43.64 -35.59 10.23
CA LEU A 395 -44.10 -36.10 8.92
C LEU A 395 -43.49 -37.45 8.58
N VAL A 396 -42.20 -37.64 8.84
CA VAL A 396 -41.50 -38.92 8.63
C VAL A 396 -42.08 -39.99 9.57
N ALA A 397 -42.33 -39.66 10.83
CA ALA A 397 -42.96 -40.58 11.77
C ALA A 397 -44.37 -41.00 11.31
N ILE A 398 -45.18 -40.06 10.83
CA ILE A 398 -46.51 -40.35 10.25
C ILE A 398 -46.38 -41.26 9.02
N ALA A 399 -45.43 -40.97 8.12
CA ALA A 399 -45.20 -41.79 6.92
C ALA A 399 -44.77 -43.22 7.28
N ILE A 400 -43.87 -43.39 8.24
CA ILE A 400 -43.46 -44.72 8.74
C ILE A 400 -44.66 -45.48 9.31
N VAL A 401 -45.49 -44.83 10.12
CA VAL A 401 -46.72 -45.45 10.67
C VAL A 401 -47.67 -45.88 9.54
N LEU A 402 -47.88 -45.04 8.53
CA LEU A 402 -48.71 -45.37 7.37
C LEU A 402 -48.15 -46.56 6.58
N ILE A 403 -46.84 -46.60 6.34
CA ILE A 403 -46.18 -47.72 5.67
C ILE A 403 -46.37 -49.02 6.46
N LEU A 404 -46.19 -48.99 7.79
CA LEU A 404 -46.39 -50.15 8.65
C LEU A 404 -47.85 -50.63 8.63
N LEU A 405 -48.83 -49.72 8.61
CA LEU A 405 -50.25 -50.05 8.47
C LEU A 405 -50.56 -50.70 7.11
N ILE A 406 -49.98 -50.18 6.03
CA ILE A 406 -50.11 -50.76 4.68
C ILE A 406 -49.52 -52.16 4.62
N ILE A 407 -48.30 -52.37 5.14
CA ILE A 407 -47.65 -53.68 5.21
C ILE A 407 -48.52 -54.66 6.01
N ARG A 408 -49.07 -54.23 7.16
CA ARG A 408 -49.98 -55.03 7.98
C ARG A 408 -51.24 -55.41 7.21
N ALA A 409 -51.85 -54.49 6.48
CA ALA A 409 -53.03 -54.75 5.66
C ALA A 409 -52.76 -55.75 4.51
N ILE A 410 -51.61 -55.61 3.82
CA ILE A 410 -51.18 -56.55 2.78
C ILE A 410 -50.96 -57.96 3.37
N ASN A 411 -50.29 -58.06 4.52
CA ASN A 411 -50.04 -59.35 5.18
C ASN A 411 -51.33 -60.03 5.66
N LEU A 412 -52.30 -59.25 6.17
CA LEU A 412 -53.63 -59.77 6.53
C LEU A 412 -54.38 -60.28 5.29
N ARG A 413 -54.34 -59.56 4.17
CA ARG A 413 -54.92 -60.02 2.89
C ARG A 413 -54.25 -61.31 2.38
N LYS A 414 -52.92 -61.42 2.43
CA LYS A 414 -52.18 -62.65 2.06
C LYS A 414 -52.56 -63.84 2.95
N ARG A 415 -52.69 -63.64 4.28
CA ARG A 415 -53.17 -64.68 5.21
C ARG A 415 -54.61 -65.11 4.89
N LYS A 416 -55.51 -64.17 4.59
CA LYS A 416 -56.90 -64.47 4.22
C LYS A 416 -57.01 -65.21 2.89
N LYS A 417 -56.15 -64.90 1.90
CA LYS A 417 -56.06 -65.61 0.62
C LYS A 417 -55.49 -67.03 0.79
N ARG A 418 -54.45 -67.23 1.62
CA ARG A 418 -53.95 -68.57 1.98
C ARG A 418 -55.03 -69.43 2.66
N ARG A 419 -55.82 -68.85 3.58
CA ARG A 419 -56.95 -69.57 4.21
C ARG A 419 -58.08 -69.95 3.24
N ARG A 420 -58.25 -69.22 2.12
CA ARG A 420 -59.24 -69.53 1.08
C ARG A 420 -58.79 -70.59 0.06
N ASN A 421 -57.49 -70.88 -0.04
CA ASN A 421 -56.94 -71.91 -0.93
C ASN A 421 -56.69 -73.26 -0.22
N ILE A 422 -57.13 -73.40 1.05
CA ILE A 422 -57.04 -74.65 1.84
C ILE A 422 -58.44 -75.28 2.00
N PHE A 423 -59.43 -74.80 1.25
CA PHE A 423 -60.77 -75.38 1.14
C PHE A 423 -61.08 -75.70 -0.31
#